data_AF-A0A946TNI8-F1
#
_entry.id   AF-A0A946TNI8-F1
#
_cell.length_a   1.000
_cell.length_b   1.000
_cell.length_c   1.000
_cell.angle_alpha   90.00
_cell.angle_beta   90.00
_cell.angle_gamma   90.00
#
_symmetry.space_group_name_H-M   'P 1'
#
loop_
_entity.id
_entity.type
_entity.pdbx_description
1 polymer ?
#
loop_
_entity_poly.entity_id
_entity_poly.type
_entity_poly.pdbx_seq_one_letter_code
_entity_poly.pdbx_strand_id
1 'polypeptide(L)'
;MRPTINTEFTESERNRFRNLLELANSSKYQGERENAMAAATRIASKHGLTLDEAARWTPSEKSVPAKEFYQRPDKASDFKYAPNSQANADAEKYRWKAAMERAKERGLDKAELAKKEAQEAANQRRRKTGSRRDPVKHATILLKETSLPFEDIADITGLDVYQIVGMKLKARSAA
;
A
#
# COMPACT_ATOMS: atom_id res chain seq x y z
N MET A 1 -10.69 -34.17 11.44
CA MET A 1 -11.51 -32.94 11.59
C MET A 1 -12.06 -32.57 10.22
N ARG A 2 -13.39 -32.50 10.05
CA ARG A 2 -13.99 -31.98 8.80
C ARG A 2 -13.89 -30.44 8.83
N PRO A 3 -13.33 -29.78 7.81
CA PRO A 3 -13.33 -28.32 7.75
C PRO A 3 -14.77 -27.81 7.67
N THR A 4 -15.10 -26.83 8.49
CA THR A 4 -16.37 -26.10 8.41
C THR A 4 -16.38 -25.30 7.11
N ILE A 5 -17.19 -25.74 6.14
CA ILE A 5 -17.34 -25.06 4.84
C ILE A 5 -18.24 -23.85 5.08
N ASN A 6 -17.66 -22.65 5.16
CA ASN A 6 -18.42 -21.41 5.10
C ASN A 6 -18.66 -21.09 3.63
N THR A 7 -19.91 -21.09 3.19
CA THR A 7 -20.31 -20.83 1.80
C THR A 7 -20.16 -19.36 1.39
N GLU A 8 -20.03 -18.45 2.36
CA GLU A 8 -19.95 -17.02 2.13
C GLU A 8 -18.51 -16.52 2.19
N PHE A 9 -18.13 -15.68 1.22
CA PHE A 9 -16.88 -14.94 1.26
C PHE A 9 -17.00 -13.74 2.20
N THR A 10 -15.99 -13.53 3.04
CA THR A 10 -15.79 -12.21 3.63
C THR A 10 -15.38 -11.20 2.55
N GLU A 11 -15.62 -9.91 2.77
CA GLU A 11 -15.25 -8.85 1.81
C GLU A 11 -13.74 -8.83 1.50
N SER A 12 -12.91 -9.05 2.51
CA SER A 12 -11.45 -9.10 2.35
C SER A 12 -11.00 -10.33 1.55
N GLU A 13 -11.64 -11.49 1.75
CA GLU A 13 -11.37 -12.70 0.97
C GLU A 13 -11.83 -12.55 -0.48
N ARG A 14 -12.98 -11.91 -0.72
CA ARG A 14 -13.48 -11.59 -2.07
C ARG A 14 -12.50 -10.68 -2.82
N ASN A 15 -12.05 -9.60 -2.18
CA ASN A 15 -11.09 -8.68 -2.78
C ASN A 15 -9.75 -9.39 -3.08
N ARG A 16 -9.28 -10.24 -2.16
CA ARG A 16 -8.09 -11.07 -2.40
C ARG A 16 -8.29 -12.01 -3.59
N PHE A 17 -9.42 -12.71 -3.66
CA PHE A 17 -9.74 -13.62 -4.76
C PHE A 17 -9.77 -12.90 -6.11
N ARG A 18 -10.41 -11.74 -6.18
CA ARG A 18 -10.44 -10.89 -7.37
C ARG A 18 -9.04 -10.45 -7.81
N ASN A 19 -8.22 -9.98 -6.87
CA ASN A 19 -6.85 -9.55 -7.16
C ASN A 19 -5.99 -10.72 -7.69
N LEU A 20 -6.23 -11.95 -7.22
CA LEU A 20 -5.54 -13.13 -7.72
C LEU A 20 -5.96 -13.48 -9.15
N LEU A 21 -7.24 -13.37 -9.49
CA LEU A 21 -7.72 -13.56 -10.87
C LEU A 21 -7.15 -12.49 -11.81
N GLU A 22 -7.09 -11.24 -11.34
CA GLU A 22 -6.51 -10.14 -12.10
C GLU A 22 -5.01 -10.37 -12.35
N LEU A 23 -4.25 -10.74 -11.31
CA LEU A 23 -2.83 -11.07 -11.42
C LEU A 23 -2.58 -12.25 -12.37
N ALA A 24 -3.44 -13.28 -12.32
CA ALA A 24 -3.37 -14.41 -13.24
C ALA A 24 -3.59 -13.99 -14.70
N ASN A 25 -4.44 -12.99 -14.96
CA ASN A 25 -4.73 -12.51 -16.30
C ASN A 25 -3.68 -11.51 -16.81
N SER A 26 -3.15 -10.64 -15.95
CA SER A 26 -2.28 -9.53 -16.35
C SER A 26 -0.79 -9.82 -16.23
N SER A 27 -0.38 -10.88 -15.51
CA SER A 27 1.05 -11.15 -15.32
C SER A 27 1.74 -11.65 -16.60
N LYS A 28 2.89 -11.04 -16.88
CA LYS A 28 3.82 -11.43 -17.96
C LYS A 28 4.50 -12.77 -17.69
N TYR A 29 4.67 -13.13 -16.41
CA TYR A 29 5.47 -14.30 -16.00
C TYR A 29 4.58 -15.51 -15.78
N GLN A 30 4.90 -16.63 -16.43
CA GLN A 30 4.10 -17.84 -16.36
C GLN A 30 3.98 -18.39 -14.93
N GLY A 31 5.08 -18.44 -14.18
CA GLY A 31 5.06 -18.92 -12.79
C GLY A 31 4.18 -18.08 -11.85
N GLU A 32 4.06 -16.77 -12.10
CA GLU A 32 3.15 -15.90 -11.33
C GLU A 32 1.69 -16.20 -11.65
N ARG A 33 1.36 -16.41 -12.94
CA ARG A 33 0.00 -16.79 -13.33
C ARG A 33 -0.42 -18.11 -12.70
N GLU A 34 0.45 -19.12 -12.77
CA GLU A 34 0.20 -20.45 -12.20
C GLU A 34 0.03 -20.38 -10.69
N ASN A 35 0.89 -19.64 -9.99
CA ASN A 35 0.79 -19.46 -8.54
C ASN A 35 -0.49 -18.70 -8.15
N ALA A 36 -0.85 -17.65 -8.89
CA ALA A 36 -2.07 -16.87 -8.65
C ALA A 36 -3.33 -17.73 -8.85
N MET A 37 -3.37 -18.53 -9.91
CA MET A 37 -4.45 -19.50 -10.16
C MET A 37 -4.53 -20.56 -9.05
N ALA A 38 -3.41 -21.15 -8.65
CA ALA A 38 -3.37 -22.12 -7.56
C ALA A 38 -3.81 -21.51 -6.21
N ALA A 39 -3.49 -20.24 -5.96
CA ALA A 39 -3.97 -19.51 -4.80
C ALA A 39 -5.48 -19.24 -4.85
N ALA A 40 -6.00 -18.81 -6.01
CA ALA A 40 -7.43 -18.59 -6.21
C ALA A 40 -8.23 -19.89 -6.00
N THR A 41 -7.77 -21.01 -6.59
CA THR A 41 -8.40 -22.33 -6.42
C THR A 41 -8.44 -22.75 -4.95
N ARG A 42 -7.37 -22.54 -4.19
CA ARG A 42 -7.34 -22.84 -2.74
C ARG A 42 -8.37 -22.03 -1.96
N ILE A 43 -8.56 -20.76 -2.30
CA ILE A 43 -9.58 -19.92 -1.67
C ILE A 43 -10.98 -20.44 -2.01
N ALA A 44 -11.26 -20.73 -3.29
CA ALA A 44 -12.54 -21.29 -3.70
C ALA A 44 -12.85 -22.61 -2.97
N SER A 45 -11.90 -23.55 -2.93
CA SER A 45 -12.06 -24.85 -2.25
C SER A 45 -12.27 -24.71 -0.74
N LYS A 46 -11.66 -23.70 -0.10
CA LYS A 46 -11.90 -23.40 1.33
C LYS A 46 -13.37 -23.09 1.62
N HIS A 47 -14.05 -22.44 0.66
CA HIS A 47 -15.47 -22.12 0.74
C HIS A 47 -16.39 -23.17 0.10
N GLY A 48 -15.82 -24.31 -0.35
CA GLY A 48 -16.57 -25.39 -1.00
C GLY A 48 -17.09 -25.05 -2.39
N LEU A 49 -16.52 -24.02 -3.02
CA LEU A 49 -16.90 -23.55 -4.35
C LEU A 49 -15.85 -23.97 -5.38
N THR A 50 -16.29 -24.17 -6.62
CA THR A 50 -15.38 -24.23 -7.77
C THR A 50 -14.85 -22.83 -8.10
N LEU A 51 -13.76 -22.75 -8.87
CA LEU A 51 -13.17 -21.46 -9.27
C LEU A 51 -14.17 -20.58 -10.02
N ASP A 52 -14.97 -21.16 -10.92
CA ASP A 52 -15.97 -20.43 -11.70
C ASP A 52 -17.18 -20.01 -10.84
N GLU A 53 -17.66 -20.89 -9.95
CA GLU A 53 -18.72 -20.54 -8.99
C GLU A 53 -18.28 -19.41 -8.04
N ALA A 54 -17.03 -19.45 -7.56
CA ALA A 54 -16.45 -18.40 -6.73
C ALA A 54 -16.31 -17.06 -7.49
N ALA A 55 -16.00 -17.10 -8.79
CA ALA A 55 -15.91 -15.90 -9.63
C ALA A 55 -17.28 -15.23 -9.86
N ARG A 56 -18.36 -16.02 -9.88
CA ARG A 56 -19.73 -15.54 -10.04
C ARG A 56 -20.42 -15.19 -8.72
N TRP A 57 -19.80 -15.51 -7.59
CA TRP A 57 -20.38 -15.27 -6.28
C TRP A 57 -20.53 -13.76 -6.03
N THR A 58 -21.76 -13.34 -5.78
CA THR A 58 -22.10 -11.97 -5.37
C THR A 58 -22.61 -12.00 -3.94
N PRO A 59 -22.20 -11.06 -3.07
CA PRO A 59 -22.80 -10.95 -1.76
C PRO A 59 -24.28 -10.62 -1.96
N SER A 60 -25.16 -11.29 -1.20
CA SER A 60 -26.57 -10.92 -1.16
C SER A 60 -26.65 -9.46 -0.70
N GLU A 61 -26.99 -8.56 -1.64
CA GLU A 61 -27.29 -7.17 -1.31
C GLU A 61 -28.49 -7.20 -0.37
N LYS A 62 -28.26 -6.90 0.91
CA LYS A 62 -29.33 -6.48 1.79
C LYS A 62 -29.94 -5.25 1.13
N SER A 63 -31.17 -5.37 0.64
CA SER A 63 -31.90 -4.28 0.02
C SER A 63 -32.03 -3.15 1.03
N VAL A 64 -31.12 -2.18 0.98
CA VAL A 64 -31.31 -0.91 1.67
C VAL A 64 -32.43 -0.22 0.90
N PRO A 65 -33.57 0.11 1.53
CA PRO A 65 -34.63 0.84 0.84
C PRO A 65 -34.02 2.14 0.31
N ALA A 66 -34.16 2.37 -0.99
CA ALA A 66 -33.69 3.60 -1.61
C ALA A 66 -34.35 4.77 -0.86
N LYS A 67 -33.56 5.54 -0.11
CA LYS A 67 -34.01 6.85 0.37
C LYS A 67 -34.18 7.71 -0.87
N GLU A 68 -35.41 7.91 -1.30
CA GLU A 68 -35.77 8.92 -2.30
C GLU A 68 -35.44 10.29 -1.69
N PHE A 69 -34.21 10.75 -1.92
CA PHE A 69 -33.87 12.14 -1.69
C PHE A 69 -34.58 12.96 -2.75
N TYR A 70 -35.42 13.91 -2.33
CA TYR A 70 -36.07 14.85 -3.23
C TYR A 70 -35.01 15.56 -4.09
N GLN A 71 -34.91 15.21 -5.37
CA GLN A 71 -34.08 15.93 -6.33
C GLN A 71 -34.90 17.08 -6.90
N ARG A 72 -34.52 18.30 -6.52
CA ARG A 72 -35.09 19.52 -7.12
C ARG A 72 -34.73 19.52 -8.62
N PRO A 73 -35.68 19.81 -9.53
CA PRO A 73 -35.38 19.89 -10.95
C PRO A 73 -34.40 21.03 -11.24
N ASP A 74 -33.33 20.72 -11.98
CA ASP A 74 -32.27 21.66 -12.35
C ASP A 74 -32.83 22.80 -13.20
N LYS A 75 -32.57 24.05 -12.78
CA LYS A 75 -32.95 25.23 -13.56
C LYS A 75 -31.78 25.67 -14.42
N ALA A 76 -32.04 26.28 -15.58
CA ALA A 76 -30.99 26.85 -16.45
C ALA A 76 -30.09 27.91 -15.75
N SER A 77 -30.57 28.51 -14.65
CA SER A 77 -29.79 29.38 -13.78
C SER A 77 -28.67 28.66 -13.04
N ASP A 78 -28.82 27.37 -12.77
CA ASP A 78 -27.88 26.58 -11.98
C ASP A 78 -26.59 26.31 -12.78
N PHE A 79 -26.70 26.22 -14.11
CA PHE A 79 -25.55 26.15 -15.03
C PHE A 79 -24.79 27.47 -15.18
N LYS A 80 -25.45 28.63 -14.99
CA LYS A 80 -24.78 29.94 -15.02
C LYS A 80 -23.81 30.16 -13.84
N TYR A 81 -24.02 29.43 -12.74
CA TYR A 81 -23.16 29.43 -11.56
C TYR A 81 -22.38 28.12 -11.41
N ALA A 82 -22.22 27.35 -12.48
CA ALA A 82 -21.49 26.10 -12.43
C ALA A 82 -20.07 26.34 -11.85
N PRO A 83 -19.67 25.60 -10.80
CA PRO A 83 -18.38 25.78 -10.12
C PRO A 83 -17.18 25.40 -11.00
N ASN A 84 -17.41 24.97 -12.24
CA ASN A 84 -16.41 24.41 -13.14
C ASN A 84 -15.58 25.47 -13.89
N SER A 85 -15.67 26.75 -13.54
CA SER A 85 -14.74 27.75 -14.05
C SER A 85 -13.43 27.71 -13.26
N GLN A 86 -12.29 27.80 -13.95
CA GLN A 86 -10.97 27.78 -13.31
C GLN A 86 -10.85 28.87 -12.21
N ALA A 87 -11.48 30.03 -12.44
CA ALA A 87 -11.52 31.13 -11.48
C ALA A 87 -12.27 30.78 -10.18
N ASN A 88 -13.35 30.00 -10.27
CA ASN A 88 -14.08 29.52 -9.09
C ASN A 88 -13.26 28.49 -8.31
N ALA A 89 -12.51 27.62 -8.99
CA ALA A 89 -11.62 26.66 -8.36
C ALA A 89 -10.47 27.34 -7.60
N ASP A 90 -9.88 28.39 -8.18
CA ASP A 90 -8.81 29.15 -7.53
C ASP A 90 -9.31 29.94 -6.33
N ALA A 91 -10.49 30.55 -6.43
CA ALA A 91 -11.14 31.24 -5.32
C ALA A 91 -11.47 30.27 -4.16
N GLU A 92 -11.99 29.08 -4.48
CA GLU A 92 -12.29 28.05 -3.49
C GLU A 92 -11.02 27.50 -2.84
N LYS A 93 -9.96 27.30 -3.62
CA LYS A 93 -8.63 26.91 -3.09
C LYS A 93 -8.09 27.95 -2.12
N TYR A 94 -8.25 29.25 -2.41
CA TYR A 94 -7.84 30.32 -1.50
C TYR A 94 -8.65 30.30 -0.20
N ARG A 95 -9.98 30.15 -0.29
CA ARG A 95 -10.87 30.05 0.88
C ARG A 95 -10.52 28.87 1.76
N TRP A 96 -10.30 27.70 1.14
CA TRP A 96 -9.89 26.49 1.84
C TRP A 96 -8.54 26.67 2.56
N LYS A 97 -7.53 27.25 1.89
CA LYS A 97 -6.24 27.54 2.51
C LYS A 97 -6.37 28.49 3.71
N ALA A 98 -7.13 29.58 3.56
CA ALA A 98 -7.35 30.53 4.65
C ALA A 98 -8.10 29.89 5.83
N ALA A 99 -9.04 28.97 5.56
CA ALA A 99 -9.71 28.21 6.61
C ALA A 99 -8.77 27.25 7.35
N MET A 100 -7.90 26.54 6.61
CA MET A 100 -6.86 25.68 7.18
C MET A 100 -5.88 26.47 8.05
N GLU A 101 -5.43 27.64 7.61
CA GLU A 101 -4.54 28.48 8.41
C GLU A 101 -5.21 28.96 9.71
N ARG A 102 -6.47 29.43 9.64
CA ARG A 102 -7.22 29.80 10.85
C ARG A 102 -7.42 28.62 11.80
N ALA A 103 -7.64 27.41 11.27
CA ALA A 103 -7.75 26.20 12.09
C ALA A 103 -6.41 25.88 12.80
N LYS A 104 -5.29 26.09 12.09
CA LYS A 104 -3.94 25.94 12.63
C LYS A 104 -3.63 26.99 13.70
N GLU A 105 -3.97 28.26 13.48
CA GLU A 105 -3.85 29.35 14.46
C GLU A 105 -4.64 29.05 15.74
N ARG A 106 -5.84 28.50 15.59
CA ARG A 106 -6.68 28.05 16.71
C ARG A 106 -6.21 26.75 17.36
N GLY A 107 -5.18 26.08 16.81
CA GLY A 107 -4.60 24.87 17.36
C GLY A 107 -5.45 23.61 17.22
N LEU A 108 -6.47 23.59 16.35
CA LEU A 108 -7.29 22.40 16.10
C LEU A 108 -6.49 21.27 15.41
N ASP A 109 -5.35 21.59 14.80
CA ASP A 109 -4.50 20.66 14.04
C ASP A 109 -3.53 19.84 14.95
N LYS A 110 -3.42 20.18 16.25
CA LYS A 110 -2.45 19.55 17.16
C LYS A 110 -2.64 18.04 17.30
N ALA A 111 -3.89 17.57 17.31
CA ALA A 111 -4.20 16.14 17.44
C ALA A 111 -3.84 15.36 16.16
N GLU A 112 -3.99 15.98 14.99
CA GLU A 112 -3.66 15.36 13.71
C GLU A 112 -2.14 15.33 13.49
N LEU A 113 -1.44 16.42 13.84
CA LEU A 113 0.02 16.48 13.86
C LEU A 113 0.63 15.43 14.79
N ALA A 114 0.09 15.28 16.02
CA ALA A 114 0.57 14.27 16.96
C ALA A 114 0.36 12.84 16.44
N LYS A 115 -0.77 12.56 15.77
CA LYS A 115 -1.02 11.26 15.12
C LYS A 115 -0.04 11.00 13.98
N LYS A 116 0.21 12.02 13.15
CA LYS A 116 1.14 11.91 12.02
C LYS A 116 2.57 11.70 12.51
N GLU A 117 3.01 12.45 13.51
CA GLU A 117 4.32 12.30 14.14
C GLU A 117 4.48 10.91 14.78
N ALA A 118 3.46 10.43 15.51
CA ALA A 118 3.46 9.08 16.08
C ALA A 118 3.54 7.99 15.00
N GLN A 119 2.84 8.18 13.87
CA GLN A 119 2.87 7.26 12.74
C GLN A 119 4.23 7.27 12.02
N GLU A 120 4.83 8.45 11.83
CA GLU A 120 6.18 8.59 11.27
C GLU A 120 7.23 7.96 12.19
N ALA A 121 7.16 8.20 13.49
CA ALA A 121 8.03 7.56 14.48
C ALA A 121 7.87 6.03 14.50
N ALA A 122 6.64 5.52 14.39
CA ALA A 122 6.38 4.08 14.28
C ALA A 122 6.96 3.48 12.99
N ASN A 123 6.83 4.19 11.86
CA ASN A 123 7.43 3.77 10.59
C ASN A 123 8.96 3.80 10.63
N GLN A 124 9.57 4.80 11.28
CA GLN A 124 11.01 4.84 11.50
C GLN A 124 11.49 3.67 12.38
N ARG A 125 10.76 3.35 13.45
CA ARG A 125 11.04 2.19 14.31
C ARG A 125 10.94 0.87 13.52
N ARG A 126 9.92 0.71 12.67
CA ARG A 126 9.78 -0.46 11.77
C ARG A 126 10.92 -0.59 10.77
N ARG A 127 11.48 0.51 10.26
CA ARG A 127 12.68 0.48 9.39
C ARG A 127 13.92 0.01 10.15
N LYS A 128 13.99 0.23 11.46
CA LYS A 128 15.10 -0.17 12.36
C LYS A 128 14.94 -1.55 13.00
N THR A 129 13.76 -2.18 12.96
CA THR A 129 13.54 -3.48 13.60
C THR A 129 14.20 -4.65 12.84
N GLY A 130 15.38 -5.04 13.32
CA GLY A 130 15.73 -6.42 13.72
C GLY A 130 15.95 -7.51 12.65
N SER A 131 15.40 -7.39 11.45
CA SER A 131 15.58 -8.39 10.38
C SER A 131 16.76 -8.07 9.45
N ARG A 132 17.58 -7.08 9.81
CA ARG A 132 18.77 -6.72 9.04
C ARG A 132 19.95 -7.50 9.60
N ARG A 133 20.56 -8.32 8.73
CA ARG A 133 21.86 -8.98 8.94
C ARG A 133 22.84 -7.93 9.47
N ASP A 134 23.66 -8.30 10.47
CA ASP A 134 24.67 -7.42 11.04
C ASP A 134 25.41 -6.66 9.92
N PRO A 135 25.37 -5.30 9.90
CA PRO A 135 25.89 -4.49 8.81
C PRO A 135 27.32 -4.85 8.42
N VAL A 136 28.16 -5.16 9.40
CA VAL A 136 29.58 -5.52 9.18
C VAL A 136 29.69 -6.88 8.49
N LYS A 137 28.94 -7.88 8.95
CA LYS A 137 28.89 -9.20 8.28
C LYS A 137 28.31 -9.09 6.87
N HIS A 138 27.29 -8.27 6.70
CA HIS A 138 26.65 -8.06 5.40
C HIS A 138 27.62 -7.38 4.40
N ALA A 139 28.27 -6.29 4.81
CA ALA A 139 29.31 -5.62 4.03
C ALA A 139 30.46 -6.56 3.67
N THR A 140 30.91 -7.40 4.62
CA THR A 140 31.99 -8.37 4.38
C THR A 140 31.62 -9.36 3.27
N ILE A 141 30.37 -9.84 3.25
CA ILE A 141 29.88 -10.75 2.20
C ILE A 141 29.82 -10.00 0.86
N LEU A 142 29.26 -8.78 0.82
CA LEU A 142 29.19 -8.00 -0.41
C LEU A 142 30.58 -7.73 -1.00
N LEU A 143 31.56 -7.37 -0.16
CA LEU A 143 32.93 -7.12 -0.59
C LEU A 143 33.67 -8.38 -1.09
N LYS A 144 33.21 -9.57 -0.70
CA LYS A 144 33.80 -10.87 -1.09
C LYS A 144 33.13 -11.46 -2.33
N GLU A 145 31.80 -11.46 -2.35
CA GLU A 145 30.98 -12.18 -3.33
C GLU A 145 30.59 -11.30 -4.53
N THR A 146 30.74 -9.98 -4.43
CA THR A 146 30.29 -9.05 -5.46
C THR A 146 31.38 -8.04 -5.85
N SER A 147 31.22 -7.42 -7.01
CA SER A 147 32.05 -6.31 -7.51
C SER A 147 31.30 -4.96 -7.45
N LEU A 148 30.39 -4.80 -6.49
CA LEU A 148 29.65 -3.55 -6.32
C LEU A 148 30.59 -2.39 -5.94
N PRO A 149 30.27 -1.15 -6.35
CA PRO A 149 31.01 0.02 -5.91
C PRO A 149 30.82 0.25 -4.40
N PHE A 150 31.76 0.94 -3.76
CA PHE A 150 31.76 1.08 -2.31
C PHE A 150 30.60 1.93 -1.80
N GLU A 151 30.15 2.87 -2.61
CA GLU A 151 28.97 3.72 -2.38
C GLU A 151 27.70 2.88 -2.28
N ASP A 152 27.49 1.94 -3.21
CA ASP A 152 26.32 1.05 -3.19
C ASP A 152 26.33 0.12 -1.97
N ILE A 153 27.51 -0.38 -1.58
CA ILE A 153 27.65 -1.22 -0.40
C ILE A 153 27.34 -0.41 0.88
N ALA A 154 27.78 0.85 0.95
CA ALA A 154 27.48 1.76 2.04
C ALA A 154 25.96 2.01 2.16
N ASP A 155 25.29 2.29 1.05
CA ASP A 155 23.83 2.51 1.01
C ASP A 155 23.03 1.26 1.43
N ILE A 156 23.45 0.07 0.98
CA ILE A 156 22.78 -1.20 1.32
C ILE A 156 22.95 -1.56 2.80
N THR A 157 24.14 -1.33 3.35
CA THR A 157 24.51 -1.76 4.70
C THR A 157 24.28 -0.69 5.77
N GLY A 158 24.15 0.57 5.37
CA GLY A 158 24.07 1.73 6.26
C GLY A 158 25.39 2.06 6.96
N LEU A 159 26.52 1.58 6.43
CA LEU A 159 27.86 1.89 6.91
C LEU A 159 28.44 3.07 6.14
N ASP A 160 29.38 3.79 6.74
CA ASP A 160 30.10 4.86 6.07
C ASP A 160 31.07 4.29 5.02
N VAL A 161 31.24 4.99 3.90
CA VAL A 161 32.07 4.54 2.77
C VAL A 161 33.50 4.28 3.21
N TYR A 162 34.07 5.11 4.10
CA TYR A 162 35.42 4.90 4.62
C TYR A 162 35.54 3.63 5.47
N GLN A 163 34.47 3.25 6.18
CA GLN A 163 34.42 1.98 6.92
C GLN A 163 34.47 0.79 5.95
N ILE A 164 33.72 0.84 4.85
CA ILE A 164 33.71 -0.19 3.80
C ILE A 164 35.10 -0.33 3.15
N VAL A 165 35.73 0.80 2.78
CA VAL A 165 37.08 0.80 2.22
C VAL A 165 38.09 0.23 3.21
N GLY A 166 38.02 0.66 4.47
CA GLY A 166 38.87 0.13 5.54
C GLY A 166 38.71 -1.38 5.74
N MET A 167 37.49 -1.91 5.64
CA MET A 167 37.22 -3.34 5.67
C MET A 167 37.85 -4.08 4.48
N LYS A 168 37.76 -3.52 3.26
CA LYS A 168 38.39 -4.12 2.07
C LYS A 168 39.91 -4.15 2.20
N LEU A 169 40.53 -3.09 2.74
CA LEU A 169 41.97 -3.03 2.96
C LEU A 169 42.44 -4.04 4.02
N LYS A 170 41.75 -4.13 5.16
CA LYS A 170 42.05 -5.14 6.20
C LYS A 170 41.91 -6.57 5.71
N ALA A 171 40.97 -6.84 4.80
CA ALA A 171 40.80 -8.16 4.19
C ALA A 171 41.96 -8.52 3.25
N ARG A 172 42.67 -7.54 2.67
CA ARG A 172 43.86 -7.78 1.83
C ARG A 172 45.11 -8.06 2.67
N SER A 173 45.24 -7.49 3.86
CA SER A 173 46.42 -7.70 4.71
C SER A 173 46.40 -9.03 5.46
N ALA A 174 45.26 -9.71 5.51
CA ALA A 174 45.06 -10.97 6.21
C ALA A 174 45.13 -12.21 5.29
N ALA A 175 45.40 -12.01 3.99
CA ALA A 175 45.60 -13.04 2.97
C ALA A 175 47.07 -13.07 2.56
#